data_AF-A0A945L6K6-F1
#
_entry.id   AF-A0A945L6K6-F1
#
_cell.length_a   1.000
_cell.length_b   1.000
_cell.length_c   1.000
_cell.angle_alpha   90.00
_cell.angle_beta   90.00
_cell.angle_gamma   90.00
#
_symmetry.space_group_name_H-M   'P 1'
#
loop_
_entity.id
_entity.type
_entity.pdbx_description
1 polymer ?
#
loop_
_entity_poly.entity_id
_entity_poly.type
_entity_poly.pdbx_seq_one_letter_code
_entity_poly.pdbx_strand_id
1 'polypeptide(L)'
;MPALTGEGAQEESTVYVEFLHGGKTPNYPDFDSSHQNRPRKQMQALFLEGYKGVRVDIKGHSDDFEIYDVKTDLKEVNNLAGTSDFFIGLQQRMKDRSLQLRRPNMDNRRPYDDELVPAVDAASTRPGARWLGYEGAFPWVPKFWDESPQQMGGVTQLKGDVGPGNGAVVFTGYLTVPSDGEYAFSLTTDSGAIMRIHDAIIIDADFGYEGGKEVSASVKLEAGLHPFTLSVLKNSTASSALDVQWRGPSLSKQAISIDYLSH
;
A
#
# COMPACT_ATOMS: atom_id res chain seq x y z
N MET A 1 3.27 -20.67 -4.91
CA MET A 1 2.58 -21.77 -4.17
C MET A 1 3.40 -22.44 -3.04
N PRO A 2 4.36 -21.79 -2.33
CA PRO A 2 5.14 -22.49 -1.29
C PRO A 2 4.32 -23.11 -0.15
N ALA A 3 3.23 -22.46 0.27
CA ALA A 3 2.35 -22.98 1.33
C ALA A 3 1.64 -24.30 0.99
N LEU A 4 1.45 -24.61 -0.31
CA LEU A 4 0.78 -25.83 -0.76
C LEU A 4 1.75 -26.92 -1.20
N THR A 5 2.94 -26.54 -1.67
CA THR A 5 3.96 -27.49 -2.14
C THR A 5 5.02 -27.81 -1.08
N GLY A 6 5.17 -26.97 -0.05
CA GLY A 6 6.27 -27.04 0.89
C GLY A 6 7.63 -26.68 0.27
N GLU A 7 7.64 -26.21 -0.98
CA GLU A 7 8.85 -25.88 -1.74
C GLU A 7 8.94 -24.37 -1.99
N GLY A 8 10.12 -23.80 -1.75
CA GLY A 8 10.39 -22.37 -1.87
C GLY A 8 10.20 -21.59 -0.56
N ALA A 9 10.55 -20.31 -0.59
CA ALA A 9 10.32 -19.40 0.54
C ALA A 9 8.92 -18.78 0.42
N GLN A 10 8.08 -18.95 1.44
CA GLN A 10 6.79 -18.29 1.52
C GLN A 10 7.01 -16.81 1.87
N GLU A 11 6.56 -15.90 1.01
CA GLU A 11 6.56 -14.48 1.38
C GLU A 11 5.64 -14.24 2.57
N GLU A 12 6.07 -13.36 3.48
CA GLU A 12 5.24 -12.93 4.59
C GLU A 12 3.96 -12.30 4.06
N SER A 13 2.83 -12.95 4.35
CA SER A 13 1.54 -12.44 3.94
C SER A 13 1.08 -11.38 4.93
N THR A 14 0.89 -10.15 4.45
CA THR A 14 0.16 -9.13 5.20
C THR A 14 -1.34 -9.33 4.97
N VAL A 15 -2.08 -9.66 6.02
CA VAL A 15 -3.55 -9.71 5.99
C VAL A 15 -4.08 -8.49 6.72
N TYR A 16 -4.93 -7.71 6.07
CA TYR A 16 -5.57 -6.53 6.66
C TYR A 16 -7.06 -6.53 6.42
N VAL A 17 -7.81 -6.24 7.48
CA VAL A 17 -9.27 -6.15 7.46
C VAL A 17 -9.69 -4.91 8.26
N GLU A 18 -10.56 -4.10 7.69
CA GLU A 18 -11.24 -3.01 8.41
C GLU A 18 -12.75 -3.05 8.20
N PHE A 19 -13.53 -2.82 9.25
CA PHE A 19 -14.98 -2.80 9.16
C PHE A 19 -15.62 -1.96 10.27
N LEU A 20 -16.86 -1.54 10.05
CA LEU A 20 -17.66 -0.79 11.01
C LEU A 20 -18.89 -1.62 11.38
N HIS A 21 -19.10 -1.86 12.67
CA HIS A 21 -20.27 -2.59 13.15
C HIS A 21 -20.81 -2.02 14.45
N GLY A 22 -22.02 -1.46 14.44
CA GLY A 22 -22.62 -0.76 15.59
C GLY A 22 -22.97 -1.62 16.82
N GLY A 23 -22.73 -2.93 16.78
CA GLY A 23 -23.05 -3.87 17.85
C GLY A 23 -21.90 -4.14 18.83
N LYS A 24 -22.11 -5.17 19.65
CA LYS A 24 -21.12 -5.74 20.56
C LYS A 24 -20.82 -7.18 20.18
N THR A 25 -19.68 -7.70 20.60
CA THR A 25 -19.40 -9.14 20.50
C THR A 25 -20.40 -9.91 21.36
N PRO A 26 -21.08 -10.94 20.82
CA PRO A 26 -21.97 -11.79 21.61
C PRO A 26 -21.29 -12.40 22.83
N ASN A 27 -22.05 -12.69 23.86
CA ASN A 27 -21.57 -13.31 25.10
C ASN A 27 -21.71 -14.84 25.08
N TYR A 28 -21.35 -15.47 23.96
CA TYR A 28 -21.42 -16.92 23.87
C TYR A 28 -20.42 -17.57 24.82
N PRO A 29 -20.78 -18.68 25.51
CA PRO A 29 -19.89 -19.37 26.44
C PRO A 29 -18.57 -19.85 25.81
N ASP A 30 -18.56 -20.06 24.49
CA ASP A 30 -17.38 -20.51 23.74
C ASP A 30 -16.33 -19.39 23.57
N PHE A 31 -16.73 -18.13 23.70
CA PHE A 31 -15.79 -17.01 23.67
C PHE A 31 -15.14 -16.86 25.03
N ASP A 32 -13.82 -16.58 25.03
CA ASP A 32 -13.17 -16.18 26.27
C ASP A 32 -13.86 -14.94 26.84
N SER A 33 -13.98 -14.89 28.18
CA SER A 33 -14.65 -13.80 28.89
C SER A 33 -14.10 -12.42 28.51
N SER A 34 -12.80 -12.34 28.20
CA SER A 34 -12.13 -11.12 27.75
C SER A 34 -12.64 -10.59 26.41
N HIS A 35 -13.25 -11.42 25.56
CA HIS A 35 -13.79 -11.00 24.25
C HIS A 35 -15.30 -10.75 24.24
N GLN A 36 -16.02 -11.21 25.26
CA GLN A 36 -17.47 -11.08 25.33
C GLN A 36 -17.93 -9.64 25.58
N ASN A 37 -19.09 -9.26 25.03
CA ASN A 37 -19.73 -7.96 25.24
C ASN A 37 -18.91 -6.71 24.88
N ARG A 38 -17.76 -6.87 24.21
CA ARG A 38 -16.92 -5.76 23.75
C ARG A 38 -17.64 -4.95 22.67
N PRO A 39 -17.59 -3.61 22.71
CA PRO A 39 -18.04 -2.80 21.58
C PRO A 39 -17.21 -3.12 20.34
N ARG A 40 -17.88 -3.29 19.19
CA ARG A 40 -17.22 -3.52 17.91
C ARG A 40 -16.86 -2.18 17.26
N LYS A 41 -17.88 -1.43 16.83
CA LYS A 41 -17.77 -0.12 16.16
C LYS A 41 -16.66 -0.15 15.09
N GLN A 42 -15.75 0.81 15.08
CA GLN A 42 -14.61 0.82 14.15
C GLN A 42 -13.63 -0.27 14.58
N MET A 43 -13.30 -1.17 13.66
CA MET A 43 -12.44 -2.33 13.92
C MET A 43 -11.38 -2.49 12.85
N GLN A 44 -10.20 -2.93 13.27
CA GLN A 44 -9.11 -3.33 12.41
C GLN A 44 -8.48 -4.64 12.91
N ALA A 45 -8.13 -5.50 11.97
CA ALA A 45 -7.27 -6.64 12.19
C ALA A 45 -6.13 -6.62 11.18
N LEU A 46 -4.91 -6.86 11.66
CA LEU A 46 -3.68 -6.87 10.85
C LEU A 46 -2.83 -8.07 11.25
N PHE A 47 -2.26 -8.77 10.27
CA PHE A 47 -1.22 -9.77 10.52
C PHE A 47 0.12 -9.22 10.03
N LEU A 48 1.09 -9.14 10.94
CA LEU A 48 2.41 -8.55 10.69
C LEU A 48 3.47 -9.26 11.53
N GLU A 49 4.60 -9.63 10.91
CA GLU A 49 5.75 -10.28 11.58
C GLU A 49 5.37 -11.53 12.40
N GLY A 50 4.36 -12.28 11.93
CA GLY A 50 3.90 -13.50 12.59
C GLY A 50 2.86 -13.32 13.70
N TYR A 51 2.46 -12.08 14.02
CA TYR A 51 1.47 -11.78 15.06
C TYR A 51 0.21 -11.14 14.48
N LYS A 52 -0.92 -11.41 15.14
CA LYS A 52 -2.21 -10.78 14.84
C LYS A 52 -2.41 -9.58 15.76
N GLY A 53 -2.54 -8.40 15.18
CA GLY A 53 -3.04 -7.20 15.84
C GLY A 53 -4.56 -7.08 15.68
N VAL A 54 -5.28 -6.79 16.75
CA VAL A 54 -6.72 -6.49 16.73
C VAL A 54 -7.01 -5.23 17.55
N ARG A 55 -7.74 -4.28 16.98
CA ARG A 55 -8.31 -3.15 17.74
C ARG A 55 -9.76 -2.92 17.39
N VAL A 56 -10.55 -2.54 18.40
CA VAL A 56 -12.00 -2.37 18.32
C VAL A 56 -12.40 -1.08 19.03
N ASP A 57 -13.59 -0.57 18.71
CA ASP A 57 -14.08 0.73 19.19
C ASP A 57 -13.09 1.90 18.97
N ILE A 58 -12.39 1.86 17.83
CA ILE A 58 -11.36 2.84 17.47
C ILE A 58 -11.96 4.25 17.43
N LYS A 59 -11.33 5.17 18.15
CA LYS A 59 -11.58 6.61 18.24
C LYS A 59 -10.59 7.43 17.44
N GLY A 60 -9.38 6.92 17.26
CA GLY A 60 -8.32 7.60 16.54
C GLY A 60 -7.19 6.63 16.18
N HIS A 61 -6.26 7.11 15.35
CA HIS A 61 -5.15 6.28 14.88
C HIS A 61 -4.22 5.82 16.01
N SER A 62 -4.11 6.62 17.06
CA SER A 62 -3.28 6.35 18.24
C SER A 62 -3.76 5.17 19.09
N ASP A 63 -5.00 4.70 18.92
CA ASP A 63 -5.52 3.56 19.70
C ASP A 63 -4.72 2.29 19.41
N ASP A 64 -4.39 1.56 20.48
CA ASP A 64 -3.51 0.40 20.43
C ASP A 64 -4.19 -0.85 19.84
N PHE A 65 -3.41 -1.64 19.11
CA PHE A 65 -3.75 -3.04 18.85
C PHE A 65 -3.50 -3.89 20.09
N GLU A 66 -4.41 -4.81 20.38
CA GLU A 66 -4.09 -6.01 21.13
C GLU A 66 -3.31 -6.95 20.19
N ILE A 67 -2.20 -7.52 20.66
CA ILE A 67 -1.28 -8.30 19.83
C ILE A 67 -1.26 -9.75 20.33
N TYR A 68 -1.48 -10.70 19.44
CA TYR A 68 -1.60 -12.12 19.77
C TYR A 68 -0.71 -12.99 18.89
N ASP A 69 -0.10 -14.02 19.50
CA ASP A 69 0.53 -15.11 18.77
C ASP A 69 -0.50 -16.22 18.50
N VAL A 70 -1.12 -16.16 17.31
CA VAL A 70 -2.16 -17.13 16.93
C VAL A 70 -1.63 -18.55 16.69
N LYS A 71 -0.31 -18.79 16.74
CA LYS A 71 0.25 -20.15 16.65
C LYS A 71 0.18 -20.87 17.99
N THR A 72 0.36 -20.14 19.09
CA THR A 72 0.42 -20.70 20.45
C THR A 72 -0.79 -20.31 21.30
N ASP A 73 -1.50 -19.25 20.91
CA ASP A 73 -2.69 -18.72 21.56
C ASP A 73 -3.86 -18.60 20.57
N LEU A 74 -4.42 -19.74 20.20
CA LEU A 74 -5.55 -19.83 19.26
C LEU A 74 -6.83 -19.12 19.75
N LYS A 75 -6.93 -18.84 21.05
CA LYS A 75 -8.08 -18.16 21.65
C LYS A 75 -7.87 -16.65 21.81
N GLU A 76 -6.69 -16.13 21.48
CA GLU A 76 -6.35 -14.70 21.54
C GLU A 76 -6.52 -14.12 22.96
N VAL A 77 -6.15 -14.88 23.99
CA VAL A 77 -6.37 -14.48 25.39
C VAL A 77 -5.21 -13.66 25.95
N ASN A 78 -3.98 -13.94 25.50
CA ASN A 78 -2.76 -13.36 26.03
C ASN A 78 -2.31 -12.18 25.16
N ASN A 79 -2.77 -10.97 25.50
CA ASN A 79 -2.35 -9.77 24.82
C ASN A 79 -0.87 -9.45 25.11
N LEU A 80 -0.03 -9.51 24.07
CA LEU A 80 1.40 -9.26 24.10
C LEU A 80 1.78 -7.78 23.95
N ALA A 81 0.82 -6.91 23.63
CA ALA A 81 1.07 -5.48 23.45
C ALA A 81 1.77 -4.88 24.70
N GLY A 82 2.89 -4.20 24.48
CA GLY A 82 3.66 -3.54 25.55
C GLY A 82 4.47 -4.48 26.46
N THR A 83 4.47 -5.80 26.23
CA THR A 83 5.14 -6.76 27.14
C THR A 83 6.66 -6.84 26.97
N SER A 84 7.19 -6.35 25.85
CA SER A 84 8.63 -6.26 25.57
C SER A 84 8.91 -5.12 24.60
N ASP A 85 10.19 -4.71 24.49
CA ASP A 85 10.62 -3.72 23.49
C ASP A 85 10.24 -4.11 22.07
N PHE A 86 10.26 -5.42 21.77
CA PHE A 86 9.79 -5.93 20.49
C PHE A 86 8.31 -5.61 20.26
N PHE A 87 7.43 -5.88 21.24
CA PHE A 87 5.99 -5.62 21.11
C PHE A 87 5.62 -4.14 21.19
N ILE A 88 6.41 -3.33 21.89
CA ILE A 88 6.29 -1.86 21.86
C ILE A 88 6.59 -1.37 20.43
N GLY A 89 7.68 -1.85 19.81
CA GLY A 89 8.00 -1.51 18.43
C GLY A 89 6.98 -2.04 17.42
N LEU A 90 6.51 -3.28 17.61
CA LEU A 90 5.52 -3.90 16.72
C LEU A 90 4.19 -3.14 16.75
N GLN A 91 3.79 -2.59 17.90
CA GLN A 91 2.61 -1.73 17.99
C GLN A 91 2.70 -0.54 17.03
N GLN A 92 3.83 0.16 17.02
CA GLN A 92 4.03 1.28 16.11
C GLN A 92 4.01 0.83 14.65
N ARG A 93 4.75 -0.24 14.32
CA ARG A 93 4.78 -0.79 12.95
C ARG A 93 3.39 -1.22 12.47
N MET A 94 2.54 -1.79 13.34
CA MET A 94 1.16 -2.14 12.99
C MET A 94 0.28 -0.92 12.72
N LYS A 95 0.45 0.16 13.49
CA LYS A 95 -0.23 1.45 13.24
C LYS A 95 0.19 2.01 11.89
N ASP A 96 1.49 2.17 11.66
CA ASP A 96 2.04 2.69 10.41
C ASP A 96 1.55 1.87 9.21
N ARG A 97 1.67 0.54 9.31
CA ARG A 97 1.27 -0.40 8.27
C ARG A 97 -0.22 -0.30 7.94
N SER A 98 -1.07 -0.02 8.92
CA SER A 98 -2.51 0.15 8.68
C SER A 98 -2.83 1.35 7.79
N LEU A 99 -2.03 2.43 7.83
CA LEU A 99 -2.17 3.59 6.93
C LEU A 99 -1.58 3.31 5.54
N GLN A 100 -0.51 2.52 5.48
CA GLN A 100 0.18 2.15 4.23
C GLN A 100 -0.59 1.16 3.34
N LEU A 101 -1.58 0.44 3.92
CA LEU A 101 -2.38 -0.58 3.22
C LEU A 101 -3.74 -0.05 2.72
N ARG A 102 -4.16 1.13 3.17
CA ARG A 102 -5.53 1.63 2.97
C ARG A 102 -5.55 2.96 2.26
N ARG A 103 -6.72 3.28 1.71
CA ARG A 103 -7.05 4.62 1.22
C ARG A 103 -8.32 5.11 1.91
N PRO A 104 -8.38 6.37 2.37
CA PRO A 104 -9.63 6.97 2.85
C PRO A 104 -10.76 6.87 1.82
N ASN A 105 -11.96 6.53 2.28
CA ASN A 105 -13.17 6.51 1.47
C ASN A 105 -14.15 7.55 2.02
N MET A 106 -14.45 8.58 1.23
CA MET A 106 -15.34 9.67 1.67
C MET A 106 -16.77 9.20 1.99
N ASP A 107 -17.25 8.14 1.34
CA ASP A 107 -18.57 7.56 1.61
C ASP A 107 -18.58 6.77 2.93
N ASN A 108 -17.42 6.35 3.42
CA ASN A 108 -17.25 5.52 4.61
C ASN A 108 -16.10 6.04 5.48
N ARG A 109 -16.25 7.26 6.01
CA ARG A 109 -15.19 7.92 6.77
C ARG A 109 -14.80 7.14 8.02
N ARG A 110 -13.49 7.08 8.28
CA ARG A 110 -12.88 6.50 9.48
C ARG A 110 -12.26 7.60 10.34
N PRO A 111 -12.15 7.39 11.67
CA PRO A 111 -11.55 8.37 12.57
C PRO A 111 -10.05 8.63 12.34
N TYR A 112 -9.40 7.84 11.47
CA TYR A 112 -7.98 7.91 11.12
C TYR A 112 -7.78 8.19 9.63
N ASP A 113 -8.78 8.76 8.94
CA ASP A 113 -8.68 9.16 7.52
C ASP A 113 -7.82 10.40 7.29
N ASP A 114 -7.66 11.21 8.32
CA ASP A 114 -6.95 12.47 8.22
C ASP A 114 -5.47 12.39 8.59
N GLU A 115 -5.01 11.21 9.02
CA GLU A 115 -3.61 10.94 9.35
C GLU A 115 -2.70 11.03 8.12
N LEU A 116 -1.45 11.42 8.37
CA LEU A 116 -0.38 11.32 7.38
C LEU A 116 0.08 9.86 7.32
N VAL A 117 0.23 9.32 6.11
CA VAL A 117 0.87 8.02 5.94
C VAL A 117 2.35 8.18 6.27
N PRO A 118 2.92 7.36 7.16
CA PRO A 118 4.30 7.50 7.57
C PRO A 118 5.27 7.08 6.47
N ALA A 119 6.42 7.74 6.45
CA ALA A 119 7.56 7.40 5.61
C ALA A 119 8.24 6.11 6.12
N VAL A 120 9.16 5.57 5.32
CA VAL A 120 10.02 4.46 5.71
C VAL A 120 11.48 4.85 5.65
N ASP A 121 12.29 4.14 6.42
CA ASP A 121 13.74 4.20 6.30
C ASP A 121 14.22 3.23 5.21
N ALA A 122 15.19 3.68 4.41
CA ALA A 122 15.91 2.84 3.46
C ALA A 122 17.41 2.92 3.74
N ALA A 123 18.06 1.77 3.89
CA ALA A 123 19.48 1.70 4.26
C ALA A 123 20.41 2.37 3.22
N SER A 124 20.04 2.28 1.94
CA SER A 124 20.74 2.96 0.84
C SER A 124 19.83 3.05 -0.38
N THR A 125 19.83 4.18 -1.07
CA THR A 125 19.12 4.35 -2.35
C THR A 125 20.03 5.01 -3.39
N ARG A 126 19.63 4.93 -4.65
CA ARG A 126 20.26 5.61 -5.80
C ARG A 126 19.25 6.51 -6.49
N PRO A 127 19.66 7.66 -7.05
CA PRO A 127 18.74 8.56 -7.76
C PRO A 127 18.01 7.89 -8.94
N GLY A 128 16.74 8.28 -9.14
CA GLY A 128 15.87 7.76 -10.19
C GLY A 128 14.99 6.60 -9.73
N ALA A 129 14.19 6.05 -10.63
CA ALA A 129 13.37 4.86 -10.38
C ALA A 129 13.82 3.69 -11.26
N ARG A 130 13.53 2.47 -10.81
CA ARG A 130 13.71 1.26 -11.62
C ARG A 130 12.43 0.97 -12.41
N TRP A 131 12.57 0.39 -13.59
CA TRP A 131 11.45 -0.21 -14.32
C TRP A 131 11.73 -1.66 -14.69
N LEU A 132 10.69 -2.47 -14.71
CA LEU A 132 10.66 -3.89 -15.06
C LEU A 132 9.67 -4.08 -16.21
N GLY A 133 10.09 -4.75 -17.28
CA GLY A 133 9.28 -5.00 -18.48
C GLY A 133 8.87 -6.46 -18.59
N TYR A 134 7.58 -6.67 -18.86
CA TYR A 134 6.95 -7.97 -18.99
C TYR A 134 6.26 -8.09 -20.34
N GLU A 135 6.74 -8.98 -21.20
CA GLU A 135 6.14 -9.20 -22.54
C GLU A 135 4.88 -10.05 -22.44
N GLY A 136 3.81 -9.65 -23.14
CA GLY A 136 2.57 -10.41 -23.15
C GLY A 136 1.37 -9.61 -23.65
N ALA A 137 0.24 -10.29 -23.80
CA ALA A 137 -1.05 -9.65 -24.03
C ALA A 137 -1.86 -9.76 -22.74
N PHE A 138 -2.01 -8.64 -22.02
CA PHE A 138 -2.72 -8.60 -20.75
C PHE A 138 -4.04 -7.84 -20.91
N PRO A 139 -5.18 -8.47 -20.57
CA PRO A 139 -6.50 -7.82 -20.67
C PRO A 139 -6.77 -6.79 -19.56
N TRP A 140 -5.96 -6.78 -18.49
CA TRP A 140 -6.00 -5.87 -17.35
C TRP A 140 -4.58 -5.75 -16.79
N VAL A 141 -4.31 -4.71 -16.00
CA VAL A 141 -3.00 -4.47 -15.37
C VAL A 141 -2.68 -5.63 -14.42
N PRO A 142 -1.68 -6.46 -14.75
CA PRO A 142 -1.36 -7.64 -13.95
C PRO A 142 -0.52 -7.27 -12.72
N LYS A 143 -0.58 -8.13 -11.70
CA LYS A 143 0.42 -8.15 -10.62
C LYS A 143 1.36 -9.34 -10.86
N PHE A 144 2.64 -9.04 -11.05
CA PHE A 144 3.68 -10.04 -11.29
C PHE A 144 4.28 -10.48 -9.96
N TRP A 145 3.85 -11.66 -9.47
CA TRP A 145 4.30 -12.19 -8.18
C TRP A 145 5.64 -12.92 -8.32
N ASP A 146 5.63 -14.05 -9.03
CA ASP A 146 6.79 -14.93 -9.19
C ASP A 146 7.35 -14.90 -10.63
N GLU A 147 6.98 -13.88 -11.41
CA GLU A 147 7.41 -13.75 -12.80
C GLU A 147 8.69 -12.91 -12.91
N SER A 148 9.68 -13.46 -13.63
CA SER A 148 10.91 -12.74 -13.93
C SER A 148 10.70 -11.77 -15.08
N PRO A 149 11.10 -10.50 -14.95
CA PRO A 149 11.00 -9.53 -16.04
C PRO A 149 11.98 -9.86 -17.16
N GLN A 150 11.55 -9.73 -18.41
CA GLN A 150 12.39 -9.93 -19.60
C GLN A 150 13.28 -8.71 -19.87
N GLN A 151 12.86 -7.53 -19.42
CA GLN A 151 13.58 -6.27 -19.61
C GLN A 151 13.62 -5.47 -18.31
N MET A 152 14.67 -4.66 -18.11
CA MET A 152 14.73 -3.74 -16.96
C MET A 152 15.68 -2.58 -17.23
N GLY A 153 15.49 -1.49 -16.49
CA GLY A 153 16.37 -0.33 -16.56
C GLY A 153 16.04 0.71 -15.48
N GLY A 154 16.63 1.89 -15.63
CA GLY A 154 16.37 3.05 -14.78
C GLY A 154 15.72 4.20 -15.56
N VAL A 155 15.00 5.05 -14.85
CA VAL A 155 14.46 6.32 -15.37
C VAL A 155 14.72 7.46 -14.38
N THR A 156 14.87 8.66 -14.92
CA THR A 156 15.01 9.89 -14.13
C THR A 156 13.67 10.61 -13.93
N GLN A 157 12.62 10.18 -14.63
CA GLN A 157 11.26 10.70 -14.54
C GLN A 157 10.27 9.57 -14.82
N LEU A 158 9.07 9.64 -14.23
CA LEU A 158 7.95 8.74 -14.56
C LEU A 158 7.21 9.24 -15.81
N LYS A 159 7.94 9.32 -16.93
CA LYS A 159 7.46 9.86 -18.19
C LYS A 159 8.06 9.13 -19.38
N GLY A 160 7.28 9.02 -20.45
CA GLY A 160 7.74 8.55 -21.75
C GLY A 160 7.62 7.04 -21.95
N ASP A 161 8.33 6.54 -22.95
CA ASP A 161 8.20 5.19 -23.46
C ASP A 161 9.41 4.33 -23.10
N VAL A 162 9.22 3.36 -22.19
CA VAL A 162 10.21 2.34 -21.83
C VAL A 162 9.57 0.95 -21.86
N GLY A 163 10.41 -0.09 -21.84
CA GLY A 163 9.99 -1.49 -21.79
C GLY A 163 9.53 -2.06 -23.13
N PRO A 164 8.78 -3.18 -23.12
CA PRO A 164 8.39 -3.88 -24.34
C PRO A 164 7.32 -3.11 -25.11
N GLY A 165 7.26 -3.31 -26.44
CA GLY A 165 6.23 -2.72 -27.29
C GLY A 165 4.82 -3.27 -27.04
N ASN A 166 4.71 -4.47 -26.48
CA ASN A 166 3.44 -5.09 -26.07
C ASN A 166 3.66 -5.87 -24.78
N GLY A 167 2.83 -5.63 -23.76
CA GLY A 167 3.08 -6.18 -22.42
C GLY A 167 2.70 -5.24 -21.29
N ALA A 168 3.55 -5.19 -20.27
CA ALA A 168 3.41 -4.28 -19.14
C ALA A 168 4.78 -3.77 -18.68
N VAL A 169 4.78 -2.59 -18.08
CA VAL A 169 5.94 -2.00 -17.39
C VAL A 169 5.56 -1.72 -15.95
N VAL A 170 6.42 -2.13 -15.03
CA VAL A 170 6.30 -1.83 -13.60
C VAL A 170 7.45 -0.93 -13.18
N PHE A 171 7.14 0.31 -12.84
CA PHE A 171 8.06 1.23 -12.19
C PHE A 171 8.03 1.02 -10.69
N THR A 172 9.20 0.96 -10.07
CA THR A 172 9.38 0.76 -8.62
C THR A 172 10.47 1.67 -8.08
N GLY A 173 10.30 2.14 -6.86
CA GLY A 173 11.27 2.95 -6.15
C GLY A 173 10.64 3.62 -4.94
N TYR A 174 11.23 4.71 -4.50
CA TYR A 174 10.77 5.59 -3.45
C TYR A 174 10.52 6.98 -4.01
N LEU A 175 9.41 7.60 -3.59
CA LEU A 175 9.18 9.03 -3.68
C LEU A 175 9.79 9.70 -2.46
N THR A 176 10.62 10.71 -2.67
CA THR A 176 11.13 11.56 -1.60
C THR A 176 10.15 12.71 -1.37
N VAL A 177 9.36 12.62 -0.31
CA VAL A 177 8.38 13.64 0.07
C VAL A 177 9.10 14.75 0.86
N PRO A 178 9.10 16.01 0.39
CA PRO A 178 9.92 17.07 0.99
C PRO A 178 9.35 17.64 2.30
N SER A 179 8.04 17.53 2.51
CA SER A 179 7.37 18.03 3.71
C SER A 179 6.04 17.31 3.94
N ASP A 180 5.63 17.19 5.19
CA ASP A 180 4.31 16.69 5.58
C ASP A 180 3.18 17.40 4.82
N GLY A 181 2.17 16.63 4.38
CA GLY A 181 0.90 17.20 3.91
C GLY A 181 0.22 16.37 2.83
N GLU A 182 -0.75 16.99 2.17
CA GLU A 182 -1.53 16.37 1.10
C GLU A 182 -0.83 16.53 -0.25
N TYR A 183 -0.58 15.39 -0.91
CA TYR A 183 -0.02 15.31 -2.25
C TYR A 183 -1.08 14.80 -3.21
N ALA A 184 -1.30 15.55 -4.30
CA ALA A 184 -2.18 15.14 -5.38
C ALA A 184 -1.35 14.65 -6.56
N PHE A 185 -1.59 13.41 -6.96
CA PHE A 185 -0.99 12.77 -8.13
C PHE A 185 -1.95 12.85 -9.30
N SER A 186 -1.41 13.15 -10.48
CA SER A 186 -2.12 13.14 -11.76
C SER A 186 -1.40 12.17 -12.69
N LEU A 187 -2.16 11.26 -13.30
CA LEU A 187 -1.66 10.23 -14.21
C LEU A 187 -2.43 10.34 -15.52
N THR A 188 -1.68 10.39 -16.62
CA THR A 188 -2.20 10.28 -17.98
C THR A 188 -1.42 9.21 -18.72
N THR A 189 -2.13 8.29 -19.36
CA THR A 189 -1.53 7.28 -20.24
C THR A 189 -2.51 6.83 -21.32
N ASP A 190 -2.03 6.21 -22.38
CA ASP A 190 -2.87 5.73 -23.48
C ASP A 190 -3.53 4.36 -23.19
N SER A 191 -3.12 3.67 -22.13
CA SER A 191 -3.49 2.30 -21.78
C SER A 191 -3.89 2.14 -20.30
N GLY A 192 -4.15 0.91 -19.84
CA GLY A 192 -4.46 0.67 -18.43
C GLY A 192 -3.26 0.92 -17.51
N ALA A 193 -3.48 1.53 -16.34
CA ALA A 193 -2.45 1.70 -15.31
C ALA A 193 -2.98 1.62 -13.88
N ILE A 194 -2.13 1.19 -12.94
CA ILE A 194 -2.41 1.22 -11.50
C ILE A 194 -1.20 1.80 -10.77
N MET A 195 -1.44 2.84 -9.97
CA MET A 195 -0.43 3.46 -9.11
C MET A 195 -0.71 3.18 -7.64
N ARG A 196 0.32 2.73 -6.93
CA ARG A 196 0.35 2.48 -5.49
C ARG A 196 1.40 3.35 -4.83
N ILE A 197 1.06 3.88 -3.66
CA ILE A 197 2.02 4.39 -2.69
C ILE A 197 1.95 3.44 -1.50
N HIS A 198 3.09 2.92 -1.09
CA HIS A 198 3.17 1.70 -0.30
C HIS A 198 2.37 0.58 -0.98
N ASP A 199 1.38 0.02 -0.28
CA ASP A 199 0.49 -1.02 -0.82
C ASP A 199 -0.94 -0.51 -1.11
N ALA A 200 -1.21 0.76 -0.78
CA ALA A 200 -2.48 1.41 -1.06
C ALA A 200 -2.57 1.82 -2.53
N ILE A 201 -3.63 1.36 -3.23
CA ILE A 201 -3.95 1.84 -4.58
C ILE A 201 -4.47 3.28 -4.47
N ILE A 202 -3.70 4.23 -5.00
CA ILE A 202 -4.09 5.64 -5.03
C ILE A 202 -4.79 6.00 -6.34
N ILE A 203 -4.36 5.43 -7.47
CA ILE A 203 -4.97 5.62 -8.78
C ILE A 203 -5.20 4.25 -9.42
N ASP A 204 -6.45 3.98 -9.79
CA ASP A 204 -6.86 2.87 -10.65
C ASP A 204 -7.33 3.47 -11.98
N ALA A 205 -6.52 3.30 -13.01
CA ALA A 205 -6.75 3.72 -14.38
C ALA A 205 -6.81 2.49 -15.30
N ASP A 206 -7.35 1.38 -14.81
CA ASP A 206 -7.50 0.15 -15.57
C ASP A 206 -8.97 -0.08 -15.92
N PHE A 207 -9.83 -0.20 -14.91
CA PHE A 207 -11.25 -0.48 -15.13
C PHE A 207 -11.99 0.73 -15.70
N GLY A 208 -12.44 0.62 -16.96
CA GLY A 208 -13.23 1.65 -17.64
C GLY A 208 -12.44 2.93 -17.95
N TYR A 209 -11.11 2.85 -17.97
CA TYR A 209 -10.25 3.98 -18.29
C TYR A 209 -10.26 4.29 -19.79
N GLU A 210 -10.37 5.58 -20.10
CA GLU A 210 -10.28 6.12 -21.46
C GLU A 210 -8.85 6.64 -21.67
N GLY A 211 -8.10 5.99 -22.56
CA GLY A 211 -6.72 6.37 -22.88
C GLY A 211 -6.58 7.86 -23.23
N GLY A 212 -5.57 8.52 -22.66
CA GLY A 212 -5.29 9.94 -22.79
C GLY A 212 -6.03 10.84 -21.79
N LYS A 213 -6.93 10.29 -20.97
CA LYS A 213 -7.64 11.06 -19.93
C LYS A 213 -6.79 11.20 -18.67
N GLU A 214 -6.66 12.40 -18.15
CA GLU A 214 -6.03 12.60 -16.84
C GLU A 214 -6.94 12.05 -15.72
N VAL A 215 -6.38 11.20 -14.87
CA VAL A 215 -6.98 10.79 -13.59
C VAL A 215 -6.12 11.32 -12.45
N SER A 216 -6.75 11.64 -11.32
CA SER A 216 -6.03 12.19 -10.17
C SER A 216 -6.54 11.66 -8.85
N ALA A 217 -5.65 11.58 -7.87
CA ALA A 217 -5.97 11.22 -6.49
C ALA A 217 -5.04 11.92 -5.51
N SER A 218 -5.54 12.18 -4.30
CA SER A 218 -4.75 12.72 -3.21
C SER A 218 -4.42 11.66 -2.16
N VAL A 219 -3.27 11.81 -1.51
CA VAL A 219 -2.86 11.07 -0.32
C VAL A 219 -2.10 12.01 0.62
N LYS A 220 -2.29 11.82 1.93
CA LYS A 220 -1.58 12.56 2.97
C LYS A 220 -0.31 11.80 3.34
N LEU A 221 0.85 12.44 3.25
CA LEU A 221 2.16 11.81 3.45
C LEU A 221 2.96 12.60 4.48
N GLU A 222 3.69 11.90 5.34
CA GLU A 222 4.79 12.49 6.11
C GLU A 222 5.97 12.80 5.19
N ALA A 223 6.87 13.67 5.62
CA ALA A 223 8.14 13.89 4.95
C ALA A 223 9.01 12.63 5.04
N GLY A 224 9.71 12.29 3.94
CA GLY A 224 10.60 11.13 3.89
C GLY A 224 10.37 10.25 2.67
N LEU A 225 10.82 9.00 2.75
CA LEU A 225 10.75 8.06 1.63
C LEU A 225 9.44 7.28 1.65
N HIS A 226 8.77 7.23 0.51
CA HIS A 226 7.55 6.46 0.31
C HIS A 226 7.73 5.48 -0.85
N PRO A 227 7.77 4.16 -0.62
CA PRO A 227 7.81 3.21 -1.72
C PRO A 227 6.60 3.42 -2.62
N PHE A 228 6.81 3.29 -3.92
CA PHE A 228 5.73 3.36 -4.90
C PHE A 228 5.86 2.24 -5.92
N THR A 229 4.74 1.88 -6.51
CA THR A 229 4.68 1.02 -7.68
C THR A 229 3.72 1.60 -8.68
N LEU A 230 4.14 1.71 -9.93
CA LEU A 230 3.29 2.11 -11.04
C LEU A 230 3.36 1.03 -12.12
N SER A 231 2.24 0.35 -12.34
CA SER A 231 2.10 -0.66 -13.38
C SER A 231 1.33 -0.08 -14.55
N VAL A 232 1.85 -0.21 -15.77
CA VAL A 232 1.28 0.39 -16.99
C VAL A 232 1.25 -0.68 -18.09
N LEU A 233 0.12 -0.86 -18.75
CA LEU A 233 0.00 -1.73 -19.90
C LEU A 233 0.67 -1.13 -21.13
N LYS A 234 1.16 -1.97 -22.01
CA LYS A 234 1.80 -1.61 -23.27
C LYS A 234 1.06 -2.29 -24.39
N ASN A 235 0.72 -1.54 -25.43
CA ASN A 235 0.06 -2.08 -26.61
C ASN A 235 0.81 -1.63 -27.87
N SER A 236 1.13 -2.60 -28.73
CA SER A 236 1.84 -2.40 -29.99
C SER A 236 1.17 -1.43 -30.97
N THR A 237 -0.13 -1.15 -30.81
CA THR A 237 -0.91 -0.33 -31.76
C THR A 237 -1.13 1.13 -31.31
N ALA A 238 -0.68 1.52 -30.12
CA ALA A 238 -0.86 2.87 -29.58
C ALA A 238 0.49 3.52 -29.24
N SER A 239 0.54 4.86 -29.19
CA SER A 239 1.65 5.52 -28.48
C SER A 239 1.65 5.02 -27.04
N SER A 240 2.84 4.81 -26.47
CA SER A 240 2.96 4.48 -25.05
C SER A 240 3.25 5.75 -24.26
N ALA A 241 2.36 6.74 -24.37
CA ALA A 241 2.50 7.94 -23.58
C ALA A 241 2.22 7.61 -22.11
N LEU A 242 3.14 8.03 -21.24
CA LEU A 242 2.97 8.06 -19.79
C LEU A 242 3.43 9.43 -19.32
N ASP A 243 2.60 10.10 -18.54
CA ASP A 243 2.98 11.32 -17.83
C ASP A 243 2.39 11.26 -16.42
N VAL A 244 3.27 11.22 -15.42
CA VAL A 244 2.89 11.28 -14.00
C VAL A 244 3.40 12.57 -13.41
N GLN A 245 2.46 13.33 -12.86
CA GLN A 245 2.68 14.62 -12.25
C GLN A 245 2.17 14.60 -10.82
N TRP A 246 2.68 15.50 -10.01
CA TRP A 246 2.24 15.67 -8.64
C TRP A 246 2.34 17.12 -8.19
N ARG A 247 1.58 17.47 -7.17
CA ARG A 247 1.64 18.74 -6.44
C ARG A 247 1.49 18.47 -4.95
N GLY A 248 1.99 19.37 -4.13
CA GLY A 248 1.95 19.26 -2.67
C GLY A 248 2.01 20.63 -2.00
N PRO A 249 2.15 20.70 -0.67
CA PRO A 249 2.07 21.95 0.10
C PRO A 249 3.02 23.06 -0.37
N SER A 250 4.24 22.68 -0.75
CA SER A 250 5.31 23.58 -1.22
C SER A 250 5.69 23.34 -2.68
N LEU A 251 4.88 22.55 -3.40
CA LEU A 251 5.20 22.02 -4.72
C LEU A 251 4.09 22.32 -5.72
N SER A 252 4.36 23.18 -6.71
CA SER A 252 3.46 23.37 -7.86
C SER A 252 3.39 22.09 -8.70
N LYS A 253 2.29 21.91 -9.44
CA LYS A 253 2.08 20.73 -10.30
C LYS A 253 3.23 20.60 -11.29
N GLN A 254 3.97 19.50 -11.20
CA GLN A 254 5.14 19.22 -12.03
C GLN A 254 5.31 17.71 -12.22
N ALA A 255 6.13 17.33 -13.21
CA ALA A 255 6.57 15.95 -13.35
C ALA A 255 7.40 15.52 -12.14
N ILE A 256 7.31 14.24 -11.76
CA ILE A 256 8.15 13.70 -10.68
C ILE A 256 9.58 13.52 -11.24
N SER A 257 10.47 14.44 -10.89
CA SER A 257 11.87 14.45 -11.33
C SER A 257 12.75 13.53 -10.49
N ILE A 258 14.01 13.38 -10.93
CA ILE A 258 15.04 12.60 -10.24
C ILE A 258 15.31 13.10 -8.81
N ASP A 259 15.05 14.39 -8.53
CA ASP A 259 15.22 14.98 -7.19
C ASP A 259 14.25 14.35 -6.16
N TYR A 260 13.18 13.75 -6.65
CA TYR A 260 12.12 13.13 -5.85
C TYR A 260 12.01 11.62 -6.06
N LEU A 261 12.94 11.01 -6.80
CA LEU A 261 12.94 9.57 -7.09
C LEU A 261 14.24 8.93 -6.62
N SER A 262 14.11 7.80 -5.93
CA SER A 262 15.24 6.94 -5.63
C SER A 262 14.85 5.45 -5.65
N HIS A 263 15.80 4.52 -5.80
CA HIS A 263 15.56 3.07 -5.77
C HIS A 263 16.78 2.28 -5.27
#